data_AF-A0A0Q3S509-F1
#
_entry.id   AF-A0A0Q3S509-F1
#
_cell.length_a   1.000
_cell.length_b   1.000
_cell.length_c   1.000
_cell.angle_alpha   90.00
_cell.angle_beta   90.00
_cell.angle_gamma   90.00
#
_symmetry.space_group_name_H-M   'P 1'
#
loop_
_entity.id
_entity.type
_entity.pdbx_description
1 polymer ?
#
loop_
_entity_poly.entity_id
_entity_poly.type
_entity_poly.pdbx_seq_one_letter_code
_entity_poly.pdbx_strand_id
1 'polypeptide(L)' 'MNQLLIKISQWFADEQEILDELAHDVATSDTIEDMVTAKQAYAIQDTKVDAIMEAMRFVEMESEVVEVNEDKK' A
#
# COMPACT_ATOMS: atom_id res chain seq x y z
N MET A 1 6.16 9.81 -17.68
CA MET A 1 6.13 9.59 -16.22
C MET A 1 4.93 8.75 -15.76
N ASN A 2 4.47 7.74 -16.52
CA ASN A 2 3.19 7.07 -16.22
C ASN A 2 3.30 5.58 -15.83
N GLN A 3 4.31 4.85 -16.31
CA GLN A 3 4.43 3.41 -16.01
C GLN A 3 4.81 3.08 -14.56
N LEU A 4 5.56 3.97 -13.89
CA LEU A 4 5.93 3.76 -12.48
C LEU A 4 4.73 3.91 -11.56
N LEU A 5 3.97 5.01 -11.68
CA LEU A 5 2.73 5.23 -10.92
C LEU A 5 1.72 4.11 -11.15
N ILE A 6 1.55 3.65 -12.41
CA ILE A 6 0.68 2.52 -12.73
C ILE A 6 1.13 1.25 -11.98
N LYS A 7 2.43 0.96 -11.96
CA LYS A 7 2.95 -0.23 -11.24
C LYS A 7 2.77 -0.14 -9.74
N ILE A 8 3.05 1.02 -9.14
CA ILE A 8 2.91 1.21 -7.69
C ILE A 8 1.42 1.15 -7.31
N SER A 9 0.53 1.72 -8.13
CA SER A 9 -0.92 1.61 -7.92
C SER A 9 -1.43 0.18 -8.01
N GLN A 10 -0.88 -0.62 -8.94
CA GLN A 10 -1.20 -2.05 -9.01
C GLN A 10 -0.72 -2.79 -7.76
N TRP A 11 0.52 -2.54 -7.31
CA TRP A 11 1.03 -3.13 -6.07
C TRP A 11 0.21 -2.72 -4.86
N PHE A 12 -0.24 -1.48 -4.78
CA PHE A 12 -1.15 -1.03 -3.73
C PHE A 12 -2.45 -1.85 -3.74
N ALA A 13 -3.08 -2.03 -4.91
CA ALA A 13 -4.30 -2.80 -5.03
C ALA A 13 -4.11 -4.28 -4.62
N ASP A 14 -3.03 -4.90 -5.09
CA ASP A 14 -2.70 -6.29 -4.77
C ASP A 14 -2.46 -6.47 -3.26
N GLU A 15 -1.74 -5.54 -2.62
CA GLU A 15 -1.43 -5.62 -1.18
C GLU A 15 -2.63 -5.25 -0.30
N GLN A 16 -3.56 -4.43 -0.79
CA GLN A 16 -4.84 -4.13 -0.12
C GLN A 16 -5.77 -5.35 -0.13
N GLU A 17 -5.81 -6.14 -1.22
CA GLU A 17 -6.57 -7.40 -1.27
C GLU A 17 -6.08 -8.37 -0.18
N ILE A 18 -4.76 -8.53 -0.04
CA ILE A 18 -4.17 -9.36 1.02
C ILE A 18 -4.51 -8.83 2.41
N LEU A 19 -4.52 -7.49 2.59
CA LEU A 19 -4.87 -6.88 3.88
C LEU A 19 -6.33 -7.17 4.25
N ASP A 20 -7.24 -7.10 3.28
CA ASP A 20 -8.67 -7.38 3.45
C ASP A 20 -8.91 -8.87 3.79
N GLU A 21 -8.19 -9.79 3.15
CA GLU A 21 -8.19 -11.22 3.49
C GLU A 21 -7.74 -11.46 4.94
N LEU A 22 -6.65 -10.83 5.37
CA LEU A 22 -6.17 -10.96 6.74
C LEU A 22 -7.15 -10.35 7.76
N ALA A 23 -7.84 -9.26 7.42
CA ALA A 23 -8.89 -8.70 8.26
C ALA A 23 -10.05 -9.70 8.43
N HIS A 24 -10.42 -10.38 7.35
CA HIS A 24 -11.42 -11.44 7.38
C HIS A 24 -10.99 -12.61 8.27
N ASP A 25 -9.74 -13.06 8.14
CA ASP A 25 -9.18 -14.14 8.96
C ASP A 25 -9.18 -13.78 10.46
N VAL A 26 -8.80 -12.56 10.81
CA VAL A 26 -8.89 -12.05 12.19
C VAL A 26 -10.33 -12.10 12.71
N ALA A 27 -11.31 -11.73 11.87
CA ALA A 27 -12.71 -11.69 12.26
C ALA A 27 -13.38 -13.07 12.38
N THR A 28 -12.86 -14.08 11.68
CA THR A 28 -13.47 -15.41 11.55
C THR A 28 -12.69 -16.54 12.21
N SER A 29 -11.54 -16.23 12.83
CA SER A 29 -10.70 -17.20 13.52
C SER A 29 -11.45 -17.96 14.62
N ASP A 30 -11.36 -19.30 14.58
CA ASP A 30 -12.00 -20.20 15.54
C ASP A 30 -11.26 -20.27 16.89
N THR A 31 -9.96 -19.98 16.89
CA THR A 31 -9.13 -20.00 18.10
C THR A 31 -8.45 -18.65 18.36
N ILE A 32 -8.13 -18.41 19.64
CA ILE A 32 -7.40 -17.20 20.04
C ILE A 32 -5.99 -17.17 19.42
N GLU A 33 -5.34 -18.33 19.29
CA GLU A 33 -4.00 -18.44 18.73
C GLU A 33 -3.98 -18.09 17.24
N ASP A 34 -4.96 -18.59 16.49
CA ASP A 34 -5.13 -18.27 15.06
C ASP A 34 -5.43 -16.78 14.88
N MET A 35 -6.33 -16.23 15.70
CA MET A 35 -6.68 -14.81 15.67
C MET A 35 -5.46 -13.92 15.95
N VAL A 36 -4.63 -14.27 16.94
CA VAL A 36 -3.43 -13.49 17.28
C VAL A 36 -2.42 -13.54 16.13
N THR A 37 -2.24 -14.71 15.53
CA THR A 37 -1.34 -14.88 14.37
C THR A 37 -1.83 -14.06 13.17
N ALA A 38 -3.12 -14.16 12.84
CA ALA A 38 -3.74 -13.37 11.77
C ALA A 38 -3.62 -11.87 12.04
N LYS A 39 -3.79 -11.43 13.30
CA LYS A 39 -3.67 -10.02 13.68
C LYS A 39 -2.24 -9.48 13.56
N GLN A 40 -1.24 -10.31 13.88
CA GLN A 40 0.16 -9.95 13.68
C GLN A 40 0.49 -9.82 12.18
N ALA A 41 0.02 -10.76 11.37
CA ALA A 41 0.17 -10.70 9.92
C ALA A 41 -0.52 -9.45 9.34
N TYR A 42 -1.75 -9.16 9.77
CA TYR A 42 -2.49 -7.95 9.40
C TYR A 42 -1.69 -6.68 9.70
N ALA A 43 -1.15 -6.54 10.92
CA ALA A 43 -0.39 -5.35 11.30
C ALA A 43 0.87 -5.13 10.45
N ILE A 44 1.56 -6.21 10.07
CA ILE A 44 2.71 -6.14 9.16
C ILE A 44 2.25 -5.71 7.77
N GLN A 45 1.15 -6.28 7.29
CA GLN A 45 0.60 -5.98 5.97
C GLN A 45 0.11 -4.53 5.86
N ASP A 46 -0.55 -4.02 6.90
CA ASP A 46 -1.00 -2.62 7.03
C ASP A 46 0.18 -1.65 6.87
N THR A 47 1.30 -1.96 7.53
CA THR A 47 2.55 -1.17 7.42
C THR A 47 3.11 -1.18 5.98
N LYS A 48 2.95 -2.28 5.23
CA LYS A 48 3.39 -2.31 3.83
C LYS A 48 2.50 -1.46 2.93
N VAL A 49 1.18 -1.54 3.13
CA VAL A 49 0.21 -0.74 2.38
C VAL A 49 0.49 0.76 2.59
N ASP A 50 0.72 1.17 3.85
CA ASP A 50 1.12 2.54 4.19
C ASP A 50 2.41 2.98 3.47
N ALA A 51 3.43 2.11 3.46
CA ALA A 51 4.70 2.41 2.79
C ALA A 51 4.53 2.59 1.27
N ILE A 52 3.63 1.82 0.65
CA ILE A 52 3.32 1.94 -0.78
C ILE A 52 2.56 3.24 -1.06
N MET A 53 1.59 3.61 -0.22
CA MET A 53 0.90 4.90 -0.33
C MET A 53 1.87 6.08 -0.26
N GLU A 54 2.82 6.03 0.68
CA GLU A 54 3.83 7.08 0.80
C GLU A 54 4.79 7.12 -0.41
N ALA A 55 5.12 5.96 -0.98
CA ALA A 55 5.88 5.89 -2.22
C ALA A 55 5.12 6.52 -3.41
N MET A 56 3.80 6.31 -3.52
CA MET A 56 2.98 6.98 -4.52
C MET A 56 3.04 8.49 -4.35
N ARG A 57 2.88 8.98 -3.11
CA ARG A 57 2.95 10.40 -2.77
C ARG A 57 4.29 11.03 -3.17
N PHE A 58 5.41 10.35 -2.93
CA PHE A 58 6.72 10.84 -3.35
C PHE A 58 6.87 10.93 -4.87
N VAL A 59 6.38 9.94 -5.61
CA VAL A 59 6.45 9.95 -7.07
C VAL A 59 5.58 11.08 -7.66
N GLU A 60 4.40 11.31 -7.10
CA GLU A 60 3.53 12.43 -7.47
C GLU A 60 4.21 13.78 -7.19
N MET A 61 4.78 13.96 -6.00
CA MET A 61 5.52 15.19 -5.66
C MET A 61 6.72 15.44 -6.58
N GLU A 62 7.51 14.42 -6.90
CA GLU A 62 8.62 14.55 -7.85
C GLU A 62 8.12 14.93 -9.25
N SER A 63 6.97 14.39 -9.66
CA SER A 63 6.39 14.73 -10.96
C SER A 63 5.95 16.20 -11.08
N GLU A 64 5.34 16.76 -10.04
CA GLU A 64 4.95 18.17 -10.01
C GLU A 64 6.15 19.13 -10.04
N VAL A 65 7.26 18.76 -9.37
CA VAL A 65 8.49 19.57 -9.36
C VAL A 65 9.16 19.64 -10.74
N VAL A 66 9.05 18.58 -11.55
CA VAL A 66 9.59 18.55 -12.91
C VAL A 66 8.79 19.47 -13.83
N GLU A 67 7.45 19.43 -13.79
CA GLU A 67 6.60 20.29 -14.62
C GLU A 67 6.84 21.79 -14.36
N VAL A 68 6.97 22.19 -13.09
CA VAL A 68 7.23 23.60 -12.71
C VAL A 68 8.59 24.13 -13.22
N ASN A 69 9.56 23.25 -13.46
CA ASN A 69 10.88 23.63 -13.97
C ASN A 69 10.94 23.66 -15.51
N GLU A 70 10.10 22.89 -16.20
CA GLU A 70 9.97 22.95 -17.66
C GLU A 70 9.23 24.20 -18.12
N ASP A 71 8.21 24.65 -17.39
CA ASP A 71 7.46 25.88 -17.69
C ASP A 71 8.27 27.19 -17.50
N LYS A 72 9.46 27.12 -16.87
CA LYS A 72 10.35 28.26 -16.62
C LYS A 72 11.53 28.38 -17.59
N LYS A 73 11.62 27.51 -18.60
CA LYS A 73 12.65 27.55 -19.66
C LYS A 73 12.10 28.06 -20.98
#